data_AF-A0A368Z8P8-F1
#
_entry.id   AF-A0A368Z8P8-F1
#
_cell.length_a   1.000
_cell.length_b   1.000
_cell.length_c   1.000
_cell.angle_alpha   90.00
_cell.angle_beta   90.00
_cell.angle_gamma   90.00
#
_symmetry.space_group_name_H-M   'P 1'
#
loop_
_entity.id
_entity.type
_entity.pdbx_description
1 polymer ?
#
loop_
_entity_poly.entity_id
_entity_poly.type
_entity_poly.pdbx_seq_one_letter_code
_entity_poly.pdbx_strand_id
1 'polypeptide(L)' 'MAYDDMTIADVLRDPLIRQMMRADGVTLRVMEKLLRDAVFKARRHRNLEVKDLQAPCQ' A
#
# COMPACT_ATOMS: atom_id res chain seq x y z
N MET A 1 -5.43 -14.96 -13.13
CA MET A 1 -5.59 -14.79 -11.68
C MET A 1 -5.34 -13.32 -11.41
N ALA A 2 -6.41 -12.53 -11.25
CA ALA A 2 -6.23 -11.20 -10.68
C ALA A 2 -5.67 -11.43 -9.28
N TYR A 3 -4.56 -10.77 -8.93
CA TYR A 3 -4.15 -10.70 -7.54
C TYR A 3 -5.30 -9.99 -6.82
N ASP A 4 -6.14 -10.74 -6.12
CA ASP A 4 -7.22 -10.19 -5.31
C ASP A 4 -6.63 -9.10 -4.40
N ASP A 5 -7.27 -7.94 -4.38
CA ASP A 5 -6.86 -6.80 -3.57
C ASP A 5 -6.68 -7.24 -2.11
N MET A 6 -5.43 -7.43 -1.70
CA MET A 6 -5.09 -7.86 -0.34
C MET A 6 -5.23 -6.66 0.60
N THR A 7 -6.03 -6.81 1.66
CA THR A 7 -6.19 -5.73 2.63
C THR A 7 -4.97 -5.63 3.56
N ILE A 8 -4.80 -4.49 4.22
CA ILE A 8 -3.77 -4.33 5.25
C ILE A 8 -3.91 -5.41 6.34
N ALA A 9 -5.14 -5.80 6.67
CA ALA A 9 -5.40 -6.85 7.66
C ALA A 9 -4.89 -8.22 7.21
N ASP A 10 -5.03 -8.54 5.91
CA ASP A 10 -4.55 -9.79 5.33
C ASP A 10 -3.03 -9.86 5.35
N VAL A 11 -2.36 -8.75 4.98
CA VAL A 11 -0.89 -8.62 5.04
C VAL A 11 -0.37 -8.83 6.46
N LEU A 12 -0.99 -8.20 7.46
CA LEU A 12 -0.59 -8.35 8.87
C LEU A 12 -0.95 -9.74 9.44
N ARG A 13 -1.89 -10.43 8.79
CA ARG A 13 -2.31 -11.80 9.14
C ARG A 13 -1.54 -12.88 8.41
N ASP A 14 -0.70 -12.55 7.45
CA ASP A 14 0.08 -13.51 6.71
C ASP A 14 1.24 -14.08 7.56
N PRO A 15 1.39 -15.41 7.65
CA PRO A 15 2.43 -16.04 8.46
C PRO A 15 3.84 -15.80 7.93
N LEU A 16 4.03 -15.75 6.61
CA LEU A 16 5.34 -15.53 5.99
C LEU A 16 5.78 -14.08 6.15
N ILE A 17 4.87 -13.13 5.98
CA ILE A 17 5.13 -11.70 6.19
C ILE A 17 5.52 -11.46 7.66
N ARG A 18 4.82 -12.08 8.61
CA ARG A 18 5.21 -11.98 10.03
C ARG A 18 6.55 -12.63 10.33
N GLN A 19 6.91 -13.71 9.65
CA GLN A 19 8.24 -14.31 9.80
C GLN A 19 9.33 -13.35 9.31
N MET A 20 9.14 -12.75 8.13
CA MET A 20 10.05 -11.72 7.60
C MET A 20 10.16 -10.52 8.54
N MET A 21 9.03 -9.99 9.03
CA MET A 21 9.02 -8.89 9.98
C MET A 21 9.82 -9.19 11.25
N ARG A 22 9.69 -10.41 11.79
CA ARG A 22 10.46 -10.83 12.97
C ARG A 22 11.95 -10.90 12.67
N ALA A 23 12.33 -11.40 11.49
CA ALA A 23 13.72 -11.43 11.05
C ALA A 23 14.30 -10.01 10.93
N ASP A 24 13.49 -9.06 10.48
CA ASP A 24 13.88 -7.66 10.28
C ASP A 24 13.69 -6.77 11.53
N GLY A 25 13.24 -7.33 12.67
CA GLY A 25 12.98 -6.56 13.90
C GLY A 25 11.81 -5.57 13.79
N VAL A 26 10.91 -5.76 12.82
CA VAL A 26 9.76 -4.89 12.56
C VAL A 26 8.55 -5.35 13.37
N THR A 27 8.00 -4.44 14.17
CA THR A 27 6.77 -4.73 14.93
C THR A 27 5.52 -4.60 14.06
N LEU A 28 4.43 -5.30 14.43
CA LEU A 28 3.12 -5.19 13.76
C LEU A 28 2.64 -3.74 13.62
N ARG A 29 2.82 -2.93 14.67
CA ARG A 29 2.40 -1.52 14.68
C ARG A 29 3.19 -0.68 13.68
N VAL A 30 4.48 -0.95 13.52
CA VAL A 30 5.32 -0.25 12.53
C VAL A 30 4.91 -0.62 11.12
N MET A 31 4.73 -1.92 10.83
CA MET A 31 4.27 -2.37 9.51
C MET A 31 2.89 -1.80 9.16
N GLU A 32 1.95 -1.81 10.10
CA GLU A 32 0.62 -1.22 9.88
C GLU A 32 0.71 0.26 9.50
N LYS A 33 1.56 1.03 10.18
CA LYS A 33 1.79 2.45 9.87
C LYS A 33 2.36 2.61 8.46
N LEU A 34 3.37 1.82 8.09
CA LEU A 34 4.00 1.88 6.76
C LEU A 34 3.01 1.56 5.65
N LEU A 35 2.17 0.54 5.83
CA LEU A 35 1.14 0.17 4.85
C LEU A 35 0.08 1.27 4.71
N ARG A 36 -0.37 1.87 5.82
CA ARG A 36 -1.30 3.02 5.78
C ARG A 36 -0.70 4.22 5.05
N ASP A 37 0.57 4.53 5.32
CA ASP A 37 1.29 5.61 4.65
C ASP A 37 1.47 5.34 3.15
N ALA A 38 1.78 4.11 2.77
CA ALA A 38 1.89 3.69 1.38
C ALA A 38 0.55 3.83 0.64
N VAL A 39 -0.56 3.40 1.24
CA VAL A 39 -1.91 3.58 0.67
C VAL A 39 -2.24 5.06 0.51
N PHE A 40 -1.94 5.89 1.51
CA PHE A 40 -2.20 7.33 1.44
C PHE A 40 -1.38 8.00 0.32
N LYS A 41 -0.09 7.64 0.18
CA LYS A 41 0.77 8.11 -0.91
C LYS A 41 0.27 7.62 -2.28
N ALA A 42 -0.11 6.35 -2.40
CA ALA A 42 -0.63 5.78 -3.64
C ALA A 42 -1.94 6.46 -4.08
N ARG A 43 -2.82 6.81 -3.13
CA ARG A 43 -4.04 7.60 -3.42
C ARG A 43 -3.71 9.01 -3.89
N ARG A 44 -2.71 9.66 -3.27
CA ARG A 44 -2.25 10.98 -3.71
C ARG A 44 -1.66 10.94 -5.12
N HIS A 45 -0.85 9.92 -5.44
CA HIS A 45 -0.25 9.77 -6.77
C HIS A 45 -1.30 9.49 -7.85
N ARG A 46 -2.27 8.61 -7.55
CA ARG A 46 -3.42 8.38 -8.45
C ARG A 46 -4.27 9.64 -8.67
N ASN A 47 -4.39 10.52 -7.67
CA ASN A 47 -5.07 11.81 -7.83
C ASN A 47 -4.24 12.88 -8.57
N LEU A 48 -2.92 12.67 -8.74
CA LEU A 48 -2.05 13.57 -9.51
C LEU A 48 -2.04 13.16 -10.99
N GLU A 49 -2.00 11.86 -11.31
CA GLU A 49 -2.08 11.36 -12.70
C GLU A 49 -3.40 11.68 -13.41
N VAL A 50 -4.48 11.99 -12.68
CA VAL A 50 -5.79 12.36 -13.25
C VAL A 50 -5.89 13.86 -13.63
N LYS A 51 -4.94 14.71 -13.20
CA LYS A 51 -4.97 16.14 -13.53
C LYS A 51 -4.24 16.53 -14.82
N ASP A 52 -3.37 15.67 -15.33
CA ASP A 52 -2.54 15.96 -16.51
C ASP A 52 -3.11 15.40 -17.84
N LEU A 53 -4.37 14.94 -17.85
CA LEU A 53 -5.07 14.49 -19.07
C LEU A 53 -6.33 15.30 -19.40
N GLN A 54 -6.41 16.55 -18.94
CA GLN A 54 -7.44 17.49 -19.38
C GLN A 54 -6.81 18.82 -19.85
N ALA A 55 -5.90 18.74 -20.81
CA ALA A 55 -5.65 19.89 -21.68
C ALA A 55 -6.70 19.85 -22.81
N PRO A 56 -7.62 20.82 -22.93
CA PRO A 56 -8.44 20.94 -24.12
C PRO A 56 -7.52 21.38 -25.26
N CYS A 57 -7.31 20.52 -26.25
CA CYS A 57 -6.95 20.99 -27.58
C CYS A 57 -8.15 21.77 -28.13
N GLN A 58 -8.10 23.08 -28.04
CA GLN A 58 -8.82 23.99 -28.94
C GLN A 58 -7.84 24.49 -30.00
#